data_AF-A0A1G0DQX3-F1
#
_entry.id   AF-A0A1G0DQX3-F1
#
_cell.length_a   1.000
_cell.length_b   1.000
_cell.length_c   1.000
_cell.angle_alpha   90.00
_cell.angle_beta   90.00
_cell.angle_gamma   90.00
#
_symmetry.space_group_name_H-M   'P 1'
#
loop_
_entity.id
_entity.type
_entity.pdbx_description
1 polymer ?
#
loop_
_entity_poly.entity_id
_entity_poly.type
_entity_poly.pdbx_seq_one_letter_code
_entity_poly.pdbx_strand_id
1 'polypeptide(L)'
;MELKKLYDPISPSGEVLDRTTVLNSPAAKKIVADFDALAIATGQPAEAISAPELFTELIKRGHLSELRLRKVVRVDGVPENQKFSPKLIAQGQGEGWLSVAKGNVIIHGEDGDVVFKVLAIPGRYCRHCGEKLTDDTTGSAARKHVAEKHAGKVSPDHENPSGYAMQNYYDCKLEANHG
;
A
#
# COMPACT_ATOMS: atom_id res chain seq x y z
N MET A 1 -5.61 1.02 20.57
CA MET A 1 -5.48 2.39 20.04
C MET A 1 -4.06 2.53 19.61
N GLU A 2 -3.81 2.56 18.29
CA GLU A 2 -2.44 2.67 17.77
C GLU A 2 -2.27 4.07 17.20
N LEU A 3 -1.30 4.82 17.75
CA LEU A 3 -0.98 6.18 17.31
C LEU A 3 0.22 6.10 16.39
N LYS A 4 0.01 6.22 15.08
CA LYS A 4 1.10 6.23 14.11
C LYS A 4 1.66 7.63 13.97
N LYS A 5 2.94 7.81 14.30
CA LYS A 5 3.63 9.09 14.10
C LYS A 5 4.34 9.10 12.76
N LEU A 6 4.17 10.20 12.03
CA LEU A 6 4.82 10.47 10.75
C LEU A 6 5.95 11.44 10.98
N TYR A 7 7.11 11.16 10.41
CA TYR A 7 8.29 12.01 10.52
C TYR A 7 8.79 12.45 9.16
N ASP A 8 9.21 13.70 9.10
CA ASP A 8 9.95 14.24 7.98
C ASP A 8 11.46 14.12 8.24
N PRO A 9 12.24 13.59 7.29
CA PRO A 9 13.69 13.56 7.39
C PRO A 9 14.27 14.97 7.27
N ILE A 10 15.18 15.32 8.17
CA ILE A 10 15.87 16.61 8.16
C ILE A 10 17.29 16.42 7.64
N SER A 11 17.69 17.23 6.67
CA SER A 11 19.05 17.23 6.15
C SER A 11 20.06 17.72 7.20
N PRO A 12 21.37 17.50 7.01
CA PRO A 12 22.40 18.14 7.83
C PRO A 12 22.35 19.69 7.80
N SER A 13 21.81 20.28 6.73
CA SER A 13 21.59 21.74 6.60
C SER A 13 20.34 22.24 7.34
N GLY A 14 19.54 21.34 7.94
CA GLY A 14 18.29 21.70 8.64
C GLY A 14 17.07 21.80 7.73
N GLU A 15 17.18 21.39 6.47
CA GLU A 15 16.09 21.41 5.50
C GLU A 15 15.20 20.18 5.66
N VAL A 16 13.89 20.40 5.58
CA VAL A 16 12.90 19.31 5.53
C VAL A 16 12.98 18.65 4.16
N LEU A 17 13.30 17.36 4.13
CA LEU A 17 13.43 16.59 2.90
C LEU A 17 12.17 15.77 2.62
N ASP A 18 11.85 15.59 1.34
CA ASP A 18 10.79 14.68 0.93
C ASP A 18 11.17 13.22 1.24
N ARG A 19 10.29 12.52 1.93
CA ARG A 19 10.52 11.14 2.41
C ARG A 19 10.75 10.17 1.26
N THR A 20 9.98 10.28 0.17
CA THR A 20 10.11 9.40 -0.99
C THR A 20 11.45 9.61 -1.69
N THR A 21 11.88 10.86 -1.82
CA THR A 21 13.17 11.24 -2.38
C THR A 21 14.32 10.68 -1.55
N VAL A 22 14.22 10.77 -0.21
CA VAL A 22 15.24 10.20 0.70
C VAL A 22 15.28 8.68 0.60
N LEU A 23 14.14 8.00 0.61
CA LEU A 23 14.06 6.53 0.49
C LEU A 23 14.60 6.01 -0.85
N ASN A 24 14.50 6.81 -1.91
CA ASN A 24 15.02 6.48 -3.25
C ASN A 24 16.45 7.01 -3.50
N SER A 25 17.06 7.67 -2.52
CA SER A 25 18.38 8.27 -2.65
C SER A 25 19.48 7.22 -2.84
N PRO A 26 20.63 7.58 -3.45
CA PRO A 26 21.77 6.67 -3.55
C PRO A 26 22.26 6.15 -2.20
N ALA A 27 22.19 6.99 -1.15
CA ALA A 27 22.57 6.60 0.21
C ALA A 27 21.64 5.53 0.78
N ALA A 28 20.32 5.71 0.64
CA ALA A 28 19.33 4.73 1.07
C ALA A 28 19.49 3.40 0.34
N LYS A 29 19.65 3.43 -0.99
CA LYS A 29 19.88 2.22 -1.80
C LYS A 29 21.16 1.48 -1.39
N LYS A 30 22.22 2.22 -1.06
CA LYS A 30 23.47 1.63 -0.57
C LYS A 30 23.26 0.92 0.78
N ILE A 31 22.54 1.52 1.72
CA ILE A 31 22.22 0.89 3.01
C ILE A 31 21.44 -0.40 2.80
N VAL A 32 20.41 -0.39 1.96
CA VAL A 32 19.63 -1.59 1.62
C VAL A 32 20.54 -2.69 1.07
N ALA A 33 21.43 -2.36 0.11
CA ALA A 33 22.38 -3.31 -0.45
C ALA A 33 23.38 -3.86 0.59
N ASP A 34 23.82 -3.03 1.54
CA ASP A 34 24.70 -3.47 2.63
C ASP A 34 24.00 -4.48 3.55
N PHE A 35 22.71 -4.28 3.85
CA PHE A 35 21.89 -5.22 4.64
C PHE A 35 21.67 -6.54 3.89
N ASP A 36 21.35 -6.48 2.59
CA ASP A 36 21.21 -7.68 1.76
C ASP A 36 22.52 -8.48 1.71
N ALA A 37 23.66 -7.81 1.55
CA ALA A 37 24.97 -8.44 1.56
C ALA A 37 25.30 -9.09 2.90
N LEU A 38 24.92 -8.45 4.02
CA LEU A 38 25.11 -9.01 5.36
C LEU A 38 24.26 -10.27 5.57
N ALA A 39 22.99 -10.26 5.17
CA ALA A 39 22.12 -11.43 5.28
C ALA A 39 22.68 -12.64 4.51
N ILE A 40 23.20 -12.41 3.29
CA ILE A 40 23.88 -13.44 2.50
C ILE A 40 25.10 -13.99 3.25
N ALA A 41 25.93 -13.10 3.82
CA ALA A 41 27.14 -13.50 4.54
C ALA A 41 26.84 -14.28 5.83
N THR A 42 25.73 -13.99 6.52
CA THR A 42 25.32 -14.66 7.77
C THR A 42 24.43 -15.88 7.54
N GLY A 43 24.05 -16.18 6.30
CA GLY A 43 23.13 -17.27 5.97
C GLY A 43 21.69 -17.02 6.47
N GLN A 44 21.35 -15.77 6.79
CA GLN A 44 20.00 -15.38 7.18
C GLN A 44 19.16 -15.05 5.94
N PRO A 45 17.84 -15.26 5.99
CA PRO A 45 16.96 -14.82 4.91
C PRO A 45 17.06 -13.30 4.76
N ALA A 46 17.14 -12.82 3.51
CA ALA A 46 17.11 -11.39 3.21
C ALA A 46 15.71 -10.86 3.52
N GLU A 47 15.54 -10.28 4.71
CA GLU A 47 14.36 -9.53 5.09
C GLU A 47 14.51 -8.08 4.63
N ALA A 48 13.44 -7.51 4.10
CA ALA A 48 13.46 -6.12 3.67
C ALA A 48 13.61 -5.22 4.89
N ILE A 49 14.69 -4.43 4.95
CA ILE A 49 14.85 -3.40 5.98
C ILE A 49 13.63 -2.48 5.99
N SER A 50 13.07 -2.26 7.18
CA SER A 50 11.90 -1.39 7.32
C SER A 50 12.28 0.06 7.08
N ALA A 51 11.31 0.89 6.70
CA ALA A 51 11.57 2.33 6.51
C ALA A 51 12.10 3.01 7.79
N PRO A 52 11.56 2.76 9.01
CA PRO A 52 12.11 3.33 10.25
C PRO A 52 13.58 2.95 10.50
N GLU A 53 13.96 1.69 10.27
CA GLU A 53 15.35 1.25 10.40
C GLU A 53 16.26 1.93 9.37
N LEU A 54 15.79 2.07 8.13
CA LEU A 54 16.54 2.75 7.08
C LEU A 54 16.79 4.23 7.42
N PHE A 55 15.81 4.94 7.99
CA PHE A 55 16.01 6.31 8.46
C PHE A 55 17.00 6.38 9.63
N THR A 56 16.93 5.41 10.55
CA THR A 56 17.87 5.30 11.67
C THR A 56 19.31 5.15 11.15
N GLU A 57 19.53 4.30 10.15
CA GLU A 57 20.83 4.11 9.52
C GLU A 57 21.30 5.35 8.74
N LEU A 58 20.39 6.06 8.07
CA LEU A 58 20.72 7.32 7.39
C LEU A 58 21.19 8.40 8.38
N ILE A 59 20.58 8.48 9.57
CA ILE A 59 21.02 9.39 10.64
C ILE A 59 22.39 8.96 11.17
N LYS A 60 22.56 7.68 11.51
CA LYS A 60 23.84 7.15 12.02
C LYS A 60 25.01 7.42 11.05
N ARG A 61 24.74 7.34 9.75
CA ARG A 61 25.75 7.59 8.69
C ARG A 61 25.88 9.07 8.31
N GLY A 62 25.16 9.97 8.98
CA GLY A 62 25.25 11.43 8.77
C GLY A 62 24.60 11.94 7.48
N HIS A 63 23.79 11.12 6.81
CA HIS A 63 23.02 11.55 5.63
C HIS A 63 21.78 12.36 6.00
N LEU A 64 21.30 12.19 7.24
CA LEU A 64 20.24 12.97 7.86
C LEU A 64 20.73 13.45 9.23
N SER A 65 20.20 14.57 9.69
CA SER A 65 20.46 15.07 11.05
C SER A 65 19.49 14.46 12.06
N GLU A 66 18.19 14.50 11.76
CA GLU A 66 17.14 13.98 12.63
C GLU A 66 15.87 13.64 11.85
N LEU A 67 14.90 13.06 12.56
CA LEU A 67 13.52 12.90 12.13
C LEU A 67 12.65 13.89 12.91
N ARG A 68 11.91 14.76 12.21
CA ARG A 68 11.00 15.71 12.85
C ARG A 68 9.57 15.21 12.76
N LEU A 69 8.87 15.16 13.90
CA LEU A 69 7.46 14.75 13.93
C LEU A 69 6.63 15.70 13.06
N ARG A 70 6.03 15.16 12.00
CA ARG A 70 5.12 15.86 11.09
C ARG A 70 3.68 15.79 11.59
N LYS A 71 3.20 14.58 11.88
CA LYS A 71 1.78 14.33 12.18
C LYS A 71 1.61 13.04 12.98
N VAL A 72 0.61 13.01 13.86
CA VAL A 72 0.14 11.77 14.48
C VAL A 72 -1.17 11.36 13.83
N VAL A 73 -1.22 10.16 13.29
CA VAL A 73 -2.41 9.53 12.70
C VAL A 73 -2.92 8.50 13.69
N ARG A 74 -4.17 8.67 14.10
CA ARG A 74 -4.86 7.71 14.96
C ARG A 74 -5.43 6.59 14.09
N VAL A 75 -5.06 5.35 14.36
CA VAL A 75 -5.65 4.16 13.74
C VAL A 75 -6.43 3.42 14.83
N ASP A 76 -7.76 3.53 14.76
CA ASP A 76 -8.66 2.82 15.67
C ASP A 76 -9.37 1.69 14.95
N GLY A 77 -9.51 0.55 15.63
CA GLY A 77 -10.46 -0.50 15.29
C GLY A 77 -10.32 -0.99 13.86
N VAL A 78 -9.09 -1.30 13.42
CA VAL A 78 -8.82 -1.82 12.07
C VAL A 78 -9.67 -3.09 11.87
N PRO A 79 -10.72 -3.04 11.03
CA PRO A 79 -11.49 -4.23 10.74
C PRO A 79 -10.63 -5.20 9.93
N GLU A 80 -10.90 -6.51 10.08
CA GLU A 80 -10.23 -7.54 9.29
C GLU A 80 -10.36 -7.28 7.79
N ASN A 81 -11.50 -6.73 7.36
CA ASN A 81 -11.74 -6.30 5.98
C ASN A 81 -11.79 -4.77 5.91
N GLN A 82 -10.93 -4.18 5.10
CA GLN A 82 -10.79 -2.73 4.97
C GLN A 82 -10.86 -2.33 3.49
N LYS A 83 -11.63 -1.27 3.23
CA LYS A 83 -11.71 -0.65 1.90
C LYS A 83 -10.84 0.60 1.87
N PHE A 84 -10.00 0.73 0.86
CA PHE A 84 -9.20 1.93 0.63
C PHE A 84 -9.63 2.61 -0.66
N SER A 85 -10.00 3.89 -0.60
CA SER A 85 -10.28 4.65 -1.81
C SER A 85 -8.98 4.95 -2.58
N PRO A 86 -8.99 5.04 -3.92
CA PRO A 86 -7.82 5.43 -4.70
C PRO A 86 -7.27 6.79 -4.29
N LYS A 87 -8.15 7.72 -3.87
CA LYS A 87 -7.76 9.02 -3.36
C LYS A 87 -6.93 8.91 -2.07
N LEU A 88 -7.35 8.05 -1.13
CA LEU A 88 -6.62 7.80 0.11
C LEU A 88 -5.26 7.15 -0.16
N ILE A 89 -5.22 6.17 -1.07
CA ILE A 89 -3.96 5.53 -1.50
C ILE A 89 -2.99 6.55 -2.08
N ALA A 90 -3.45 7.36 -3.04
CA ALA A 90 -2.62 8.39 -3.67
C ALA A 90 -2.13 9.42 -2.66
N GLN A 91 -3.01 9.86 -1.74
CA GLN A 91 -2.65 10.78 -0.67
C GLN A 91 -1.59 10.16 0.25
N GLY A 92 -1.80 8.92 0.71
CA GLY A 92 -0.87 8.27 1.62
C GLY A 92 0.49 7.95 1.01
N GLN A 93 0.52 7.62 -0.28
CA GLN A 93 1.76 7.48 -1.05
C GLN A 93 2.47 8.83 -1.21
N GLY A 94 1.74 9.89 -1.54
CA GLY A 94 2.30 11.24 -1.65
C GLY A 94 2.83 11.80 -0.33
N GLU A 95 2.22 11.40 0.79
CA GLU A 95 2.67 11.77 2.14
C GLU A 95 3.70 10.78 2.73
N GLY A 96 4.00 9.67 2.05
CA GLY A 96 5.02 8.70 2.43
C GLY A 96 4.69 7.80 3.63
N TRP A 97 3.42 7.77 4.07
CA TRP A 97 2.95 6.91 5.16
C TRP A 97 2.23 5.65 4.68
N LEU A 98 1.98 5.54 3.39
CA LEU A 98 1.38 4.38 2.76
C LEU A 98 2.18 3.97 1.53
N SER A 99 2.37 2.67 1.31
CA SER A 99 2.86 2.13 0.04
C SER A 99 1.94 1.03 -0.48
N VAL A 100 1.98 0.82 -1.79
CA VAL A 100 1.29 -0.31 -2.46
C VAL A 100 2.36 -1.11 -3.18
N ALA A 101 2.60 -2.33 -2.72
CA ALA A 101 3.66 -3.18 -3.25
C ALA A 101 3.28 -4.66 -3.15
N LYS A 102 3.65 -5.45 -4.16
CA LYS A 102 3.48 -6.91 -4.18
C LYS A 102 2.06 -7.40 -3.83
N GLY A 103 1.03 -6.64 -4.23
CA GLY A 103 -0.37 -6.99 -3.93
C GLY A 103 -0.85 -6.61 -2.52
N ASN A 104 -0.09 -5.78 -1.80
CA ASN A 104 -0.42 -5.32 -0.46
C ASN A 104 -0.53 -3.79 -0.42
N VAL A 105 -1.41 -3.30 0.46
CA VAL A 105 -1.42 -1.91 0.96
C VAL A 105 -0.72 -1.93 2.31
N ILE A 106 0.36 -1.16 2.45
CA ILE A 106 1.20 -1.14 3.65
C ILE A 106 1.11 0.25 4.27
N ILE A 107 0.68 0.33 5.52
CA ILE A 107 0.62 1.58 6.29
C ILE A 107 1.81 1.62 7.25
N HIS A 108 2.75 2.52 6.96
CA HIS A 108 3.97 2.68 7.73
C HIS A 108 3.70 3.36 9.09
N GLY A 109 4.14 2.71 10.16
CA GLY A 109 4.08 3.22 11.53
C GLY A 109 5.44 3.18 12.22
N GLU A 110 5.53 3.82 13.38
CA GLU A 110 6.72 3.71 14.25
C GLU A 110 6.84 2.31 14.85
N ASP A 111 5.73 1.79 15.35
CA ASP A 111 5.66 0.49 16.02
C ASP A 111 5.57 -0.68 15.03
N GLY A 112 5.74 -0.40 13.74
CA GLY A 112 5.69 -1.37 12.66
C GLY A 112 4.73 -1.00 11.54
N ASP A 113 4.86 -1.76 10.45
CA ASP A 113 4.01 -1.67 9.29
C ASP A 113 2.70 -2.46 9.52
N VAL A 114 1.57 -1.86 9.13
CA VAL A 114 0.29 -2.59 9.05
C VAL A 114 0.09 -3.01 7.61
N VAL A 115 -0.02 -4.32 7.38
CA VAL A 115 -0.10 -4.90 6.04
C VAL A 115 -1.52 -5.37 5.75
N PHE A 116 -2.09 -4.88 4.66
CA PHE A 116 -3.35 -5.36 4.13
C PHE A 116 -3.14 -6.02 2.77
N LYS A 117 -3.53 -7.29 2.65
CA LYS A 117 -3.57 -8.00 1.39
C LYS A 117 -4.69 -7.47 0.52
N VAL A 118 -4.39 -7.09 -0.72
CA VAL A 118 -5.39 -6.66 -1.70
C VAL A 118 -6.12 -7.88 -2.25
N LEU A 119 -7.41 -7.97 -1.98
CA LEU A 119 -8.30 -9.00 -2.52
C LEU A 119 -8.85 -8.59 -3.89
N ALA A 120 -9.19 -7.31 -4.05
CA ALA A 120 -9.66 -6.75 -5.31
C ALA A 120 -9.18 -5.30 -5.47
N ILE A 121 -8.75 -4.95 -6.68
CA ILE A 121 -8.37 -3.58 -7.04
C ILE A 121 -9.55 -2.83 -7.67
N PRO A 122 -9.54 -1.49 -7.69
CA PRO A 122 -10.54 -0.71 -8.43
C PRO A 122 -10.72 -1.18 -9.88
N GLY A 123 -11.95 -1.13 -10.36
CA GLY A 123 -12.35 -1.52 -11.70
C GLY A 123 -13.73 -2.18 -11.74
N ARG A 124 -14.07 -2.72 -12.89
CA ARG A 124 -15.37 -3.36 -13.11
C ARG A 124 -15.28 -4.87 -12.91
N TYR A 125 -16.28 -5.46 -12.26
CA TYR A 125 -16.33 -6.90 -11.95
C TYR A 125 -17.66 -7.50 -12.36
N CYS A 126 -17.63 -8.73 -12.87
CA CYS A 126 -18.85 -9.49 -13.14
C CYS A 126 -19.45 -9.99 -11.82
N ARG A 127 -20.76 -9.80 -11.63
CA ARG A 127 -21.48 -10.25 -10.43
C ARG A 127 -21.82 -11.74 -10.47
N HIS A 128 -21.78 -12.37 -11.63
CA HIS A 128 -22.04 -13.81 -11.74
C HIS A 128 -20.83 -14.68 -11.38
N CYS A 129 -19.62 -14.26 -11.75
CA CYS A 129 -18.41 -15.08 -11.63
C CYS A 129 -17.27 -14.43 -10.85
N GLY A 130 -17.40 -13.16 -10.46
CA GLY A 130 -16.36 -12.41 -9.75
C GLY A 130 -15.16 -12.00 -10.60
N GLU A 131 -15.15 -12.30 -11.90
CA GLU A 131 -14.03 -11.98 -12.80
C GLU A 131 -13.88 -10.46 -12.96
N LYS A 132 -12.63 -9.97 -12.88
CA LYS A 132 -12.31 -8.58 -13.21
C LYS A 132 -12.45 -8.37 -14.71
N LEU A 133 -13.30 -7.43 -15.09
CA LEU A 133 -13.59 -7.09 -16.48
C LEU A 133 -12.66 -6.00 -16.97
N THR A 134 -12.48 -5.92 -18.29
CA THR A 134 -11.77 -4.82 -18.94
C THR A 134 -12.42 -3.49 -18.56
N ASP A 135 -11.60 -2.56 -18.11
CA ASP A 135 -12.05 -1.24 -17.67
C ASP A 135 -12.17 -0.31 -18.89
N ASP A 136 -13.23 -0.51 -19.67
CA ASP A 136 -13.59 0.37 -20.77
C ASP A 136 -14.62 1.40 -20.31
N THR A 137 -14.43 2.65 -20.75
CA THR A 137 -15.28 3.79 -20.37
C THR A 137 -16.74 3.59 -20.74
N THR A 138 -17.04 2.75 -21.73
CA THR A 138 -18.38 2.54 -22.29
C THR A 138 -19.15 1.37 -21.67
N GLY A 139 -18.51 0.49 -20.90
CA GLY A 139 -19.12 -0.76 -20.42
C GLY A 139 -19.28 -1.84 -21.48
N SER A 140 -18.73 -1.65 -22.68
CA SER A 140 -18.94 -2.57 -23.80
C SER A 140 -18.35 -3.95 -23.54
N ALA A 141 -17.13 -4.02 -23.01
CA ALA A 141 -16.48 -5.29 -22.70
C ALA A 141 -17.24 -6.05 -21.60
N ALA A 142 -17.78 -5.33 -20.62
CA ALA A 142 -18.54 -5.93 -19.54
C ALA A 142 -19.91 -6.46 -20.00
N ARG A 143 -20.63 -5.70 -20.82
CA ARG A 143 -21.88 -6.17 -21.45
C ARG A 143 -21.63 -7.40 -22.32
N LYS A 144 -20.58 -7.37 -23.13
CA LYS A 144 -20.17 -8.50 -23.97
C LYS A 144 -19.88 -9.73 -23.13
N HIS A 145 -19.10 -9.59 -22.06
CA HIS A 145 -18.80 -10.69 -21.15
C HIS A 145 -20.06 -11.31 -20.53
N VAL A 146 -20.98 -10.49 -20.01
CA VAL A 146 -22.24 -10.98 -19.42
C VAL A 146 -23.10 -11.66 -20.48
N ALA A 147 -23.21 -11.07 -21.67
CA ALA A 147 -23.96 -11.65 -22.78
C ALA A 147 -23.39 -12.98 -23.27
N GLU A 148 -22.07 -13.16 -23.28
CA GLU A 148 -21.42 -14.39 -23.77
C GLU A 148 -21.33 -15.48 -22.70
N LYS A 149 -20.90 -15.15 -21.48
CA LYS A 149 -20.67 -16.14 -20.41
C LYS A 149 -21.90 -16.43 -19.55
N HIS A 150 -22.86 -15.50 -19.53
CA HIS A 150 -24.02 -15.54 -18.63
C HIS A 150 -25.34 -15.23 -19.35
N ALA A 151 -25.42 -15.53 -20.66
CA ALA A 151 -26.63 -15.40 -21.47
C ALA A 151 -27.88 -15.94 -20.75
N GLY A 152 -28.92 -15.12 -20.70
CA GLY A 152 -30.22 -15.49 -20.12
C GLY A 152 -30.25 -15.64 -18.60
N LYS A 153 -29.13 -15.41 -17.90
CA LYS A 153 -29.10 -15.44 -16.43
C LYS A 153 -29.45 -14.05 -15.87
N VAL A 154 -30.30 -14.04 -14.85
CA VAL A 154 -30.56 -12.83 -14.06
C VAL A 154 -29.37 -12.58 -13.14
N SER A 155 -28.94 -11.33 -13.02
CA SER A 155 -27.87 -10.94 -12.10
C SER A 155 -28.17 -11.45 -10.69
N PRO A 156 -27.19 -12.07 -9.98
CA PRO A 156 -27.37 -12.45 -8.58
C PRO A 156 -27.37 -11.22 -7.64
N ASP A 157 -27.01 -10.05 -8.15
CA ASP A 157 -26.97 -8.78 -7.42
C ASP A 157 -28.10 -7.87 -7.93
N HIS A 158 -29.13 -7.72 -7.10
CA HIS A 158 -30.32 -6.92 -7.43
C HIS A 158 -30.01 -5.42 -7.60
N GLU A 159 -28.98 -4.90 -6.95
CA GLU A 159 -28.55 -3.50 -7.13
C GLU A 159 -27.82 -3.30 -8.45
N ASN A 160 -27.32 -4.39 -9.06
CA ASN A 160 -26.58 -4.38 -10.31
C ASN A 160 -27.24 -5.32 -11.34
N PRO A 161 -28.43 -4.99 -11.86
CA PRO A 161 -29.20 -5.87 -12.75
C PRO A 161 -28.51 -6.16 -14.07
N SER A 162 -27.53 -5.34 -14.48
CA SER A 162 -26.71 -5.57 -15.68
C SER A 162 -25.69 -6.70 -15.54
N GLY A 163 -25.57 -7.34 -14.35
CA GLY A 163 -24.67 -8.48 -14.13
C GLY A 163 -23.21 -8.10 -13.90
N TYR A 164 -22.90 -6.82 -13.77
CA TYR A 164 -21.58 -6.30 -13.44
C TYR A 164 -21.69 -5.00 -12.63
N ALA A 165 -20.65 -4.67 -11.87
CA ALA A 165 -20.59 -3.45 -11.07
C ALA A 165 -19.22 -2.80 -11.12
N MET A 166 -19.19 -1.49 -10.91
CA MET A 166 -17.95 -0.72 -10.76
C MET A 166 -17.55 -0.67 -9.27
N GLN A 167 -16.31 -1.00 -8.99
CA GLN A 167 -15.69 -0.88 -7.67
C GLN A 167 -14.67 0.27 -7.70
N ASN A 168 -14.91 1.28 -6.87
CA ASN A 168 -14.04 2.48 -6.78
C ASN A 168 -13.15 2.45 -5.52
N TYR A 169 -12.76 1.26 -5.07
CA TYR A 169 -11.91 1.06 -3.89
C TYR A 169 -11.06 -0.20 -4.05
N TYR A 170 -9.94 -0.24 -3.33
CA TYR A 170 -9.22 -1.46 -3.04
C TYR A 170 -9.97 -2.17 -1.93
N ASP A 171 -10.33 -3.43 -2.17
CA ASP A 171 -10.87 -4.31 -1.14
C ASP A 171 -9.71 -5.12 -0.57
N CYS A 172 -9.45 -4.96 0.72
CA CYS A 172 -8.28 -5.51 1.35
C CYS A 172 -8.62 -6.25 2.63
N LYS A 173 -7.77 -7.19 3.00
CA LYS A 173 -7.84 -7.95 4.24
C LYS A 173 -6.58 -7.75 5.05
N LEU A 174 -6.73 -7.48 6.34
CA LEU A 174 -5.61 -7.40 7.28
C LEU A 174 -4.85 -8.73 7.29
N GLU A 175 -3.53 -8.70 7.04
CA GLU A 175 -2.70 -9.88 7.24
C GLU A 175 -2.42 -10.03 8.74
N ALA A 176 -2.55 -11.25 9.26
CA ALA A 176 -2.47 -11.54 10.70
C ALA A 176 -1.10 -11.24 11.34
N ASN A 177 -0.11 -10.80 10.56
CA ASN A 177 1.21 -10.44 11.03
C ASN A 177 1.19 -9.00 11.58
N HIS A 178 0.73 -8.88 12.82
CA HIS A 178 1.15 -7.79 13.67
C HIS A 178 2.17 -8.34 14.67
N GLY A 179 3.40 -7.83 14.59
CA GLY A 179 4.38 -7.93 15.66
C GLY A 179 3.92 -7.19 16.90
#